data_AF-A0AB39MJS3-F1
#
_entry.id   AF-A0AB39MJS3-F1
#
_cell.length_a   1.000
_cell.length_b   1.000
_cell.length_c   1.000
_cell.angle_alpha   90.00
_cell.angle_beta   90.00
_cell.angle_gamma   90.00
#
_symmetry.space_group_name_H-M   'P 1'
#
loop_
_entity.id
_entity.type
_entity.pdbx_description
1 polymer ?
#
loop_
_entity_poly.entity_id
_entity_poly.type
_entity_poly.pdbx_seq_one_letter_code
_entity_poly.pdbx_strand_id
1 'polypeptide(L)'
;MDPALNPDDLPLRQERVVFARMRGTQDRVADAITAFAGTMLFVYIHAFWFAVWIALNEGLLGQAGIFDPYPYGLLTMIVSLEAIFLSTFVMVSQNRQATRENVRADLDFETNLRSEVWSAHIGAALGLDPREVEQRVQELLTENRAKMNAGAQKTS
;
A
#
# COMPACT_ATOMS: atom_id res chain seq x y z
N MET A 1 32.82 -28.22 -4.96
CA MET A 1 32.10 -28.46 -3.68
C MET A 1 31.51 -27.13 -3.29
N ASP A 2 30.19 -27.03 -3.36
CA ASP A 2 29.42 -25.80 -3.20
C ASP A 2 29.32 -25.45 -1.70
N PRO A 3 29.87 -24.31 -1.23
CA PRO A 3 29.60 -23.86 0.14
C PRO A 3 28.12 -23.54 0.21
N ALA A 4 27.36 -24.38 0.91
CA ALA A 4 25.93 -24.26 1.11
C ALA A 4 25.51 -22.79 1.25
N LEU A 5 24.72 -22.31 0.29
CA LEU A 5 24.09 -20.99 0.29
C LEU A 5 23.51 -20.75 1.69
N ASN A 6 24.17 -19.88 2.49
CA ASN A 6 23.74 -19.64 3.86
C ASN A 6 22.37 -18.95 3.80
N PRO A 7 21.31 -19.49 4.43
CA PRO A 7 20.00 -18.85 4.44
C PRO A 7 20.02 -17.42 5.02
N ASP A 8 21.08 -17.03 5.74
CA ASP A 8 21.28 -15.65 6.21
C ASP A 8 21.74 -14.66 5.12
N ASP A 9 22.23 -15.13 3.95
CA ASP A 9 22.66 -14.29 2.82
C ASP A 9 21.49 -13.92 1.88
N LEU A 10 20.26 -14.34 2.21
CA LEU A 10 19.08 -14.06 1.41
C LEU A 10 18.71 -12.56 1.46
N PRO A 11 18.36 -11.95 0.31
CA PRO A 11 18.10 -10.50 0.20
C PRO A 11 16.95 -10.00 1.09
N LEU A 12 16.01 -10.88 1.46
CA LEU A 12 14.86 -10.59 2.33
C LEU A 12 15.26 -10.04 3.72
N ARG A 13 16.46 -10.36 4.22
CA ARG A 13 16.96 -9.82 5.49
C ARG A 13 17.44 -8.38 5.35
N GLN A 14 18.02 -8.02 4.20
CA GLN A 14 18.56 -6.68 3.92
C GLN A 14 17.44 -5.64 3.87
N GLU A 15 16.32 -5.96 3.21
CA GLU A 15 15.10 -5.13 3.23
C GLU A 15 14.68 -4.77 4.66
N ARG A 16 14.60 -5.78 5.53
CA ARG A 16 14.16 -5.59 6.93
C ARG A 16 15.10 -4.69 7.72
N VAL A 17 16.41 -4.78 7.52
CA VAL A 17 17.40 -3.96 8.22
C VAL A 17 17.32 -2.50 7.76
N VAL A 18 17.15 -2.26 6.46
CA VAL A 18 16.98 -0.91 5.90
C VAL A 18 15.70 -0.26 6.42
N PHE A 19 14.57 -0.97 6.42
CA PHE A 19 13.30 -0.45 6.92
C PHE A 19 13.18 -0.38 8.45
N ALA A 20 13.96 -1.16 9.19
CA ALA A 20 14.00 -1.09 10.66
C ALA A 20 14.71 0.18 11.15
N ARG A 21 15.72 0.67 10.42
CA ARG A 21 16.47 1.89 10.79
C ARG A 21 15.67 3.19 10.62
N MET A 22 14.59 3.15 9.84
CA MET A 22 13.76 4.33 9.52
C MET A 22 12.59 4.57 10.49
N ARG A 23 12.45 3.82 11.60
CA ARG A 23 11.29 4.00 12.51
C ARG A 23 11.65 4.81 13.74
N GLY A 24 11.23 6.08 13.78
CA GLY A 24 11.14 6.87 15.00
C GLY A 24 9.88 6.53 15.81
N THR A 25 9.83 6.95 17.08
CA THR A 25 8.64 6.82 17.93
C THR A 25 7.45 7.63 17.40
N GLN A 26 7.71 8.79 16.78
CA GLN A 26 6.70 9.65 16.15
C GLN A 26 6.05 8.99 14.91
N ASP A 27 6.83 8.24 14.12
CA ASP A 27 6.31 7.52 12.95
C ASP A 27 5.26 6.47 13.33
N ARG A 28 5.46 5.80 14.47
CA ARG A 28 4.53 4.79 14.97
C ARG A 28 3.18 5.39 15.35
N VAL A 29 3.18 6.60 15.89
CA VAL A 29 1.95 7.31 16.25
C VAL A 29 1.22 7.75 14.99
N ALA A 30 1.93 8.36 14.03
CA ALA A 30 1.34 8.74 12.74
C ALA A 30 0.75 7.52 12.00
N ASP A 31 1.45 6.39 11.97
CA ASP A 31 0.94 5.15 11.37
C ASP A 31 -0.30 4.61 12.09
N ALA A 32 -0.34 4.66 13.43
CA ALA A 32 -1.50 4.21 14.18
C ALA A 32 -2.74 5.08 13.90
N ILE A 33 -2.57 6.41 13.87
CA ILE A 33 -3.65 7.36 13.58
C ILE A 33 -4.15 7.16 12.14
N THR A 34 -3.23 7.10 11.16
CA THR A 34 -3.59 6.89 9.76
C THR A 34 -4.26 5.53 9.53
N ALA A 35 -3.78 4.47 10.18
CA ALA A 35 -4.39 3.15 10.09
C ALA A 35 -5.82 3.13 10.67
N PHE A 36 -6.05 3.83 11.79
CA PHE A 36 -7.39 3.97 12.36
C PHE A 36 -8.31 4.81 11.46
N ALA A 37 -7.83 5.95 10.96
CA ALA A 37 -8.58 6.85 10.08
C ALA A 37 -8.95 6.19 8.73
N GLY A 38 -8.16 5.21 8.27
CA GLY A 38 -8.46 4.42 7.07
C GLY A 38 -9.55 3.36 7.24
N THR A 39 -10.11 3.17 8.44
CA THR A 39 -11.13 2.16 8.70
C THR A 39 -12.56 2.70 8.51
N MET A 40 -13.50 1.83 8.15
CA MET A 40 -14.94 2.17 8.14
C MET A 40 -15.48 2.51 9.54
N LEU A 41 -14.87 1.98 10.59
CA LEU A 41 -15.25 2.27 11.98
C LEU A 41 -15.09 3.77 12.29
N PHE A 42 -14.03 4.41 11.81
CA PHE A 42 -13.81 5.84 11.95
C PHE A 42 -14.99 6.66 11.40
N VAL A 43 -15.49 6.28 10.22
CA VAL A 43 -16.63 6.94 9.56
C VAL A 43 -17.90 6.81 10.40
N TYR A 44 -18.19 5.62 10.93
CA TYR A 44 -19.37 5.41 11.77
C TYR A 44 -19.31 6.19 13.09
N ILE A 45 -18.13 6.25 13.72
CA ILE A 45 -17.93 7.05 14.94
C ILE A 45 -18.19 8.54 14.67
N HIS A 46 -17.67 9.09 13.56
CA HIS A 46 -17.88 10.48 13.18
C HIS A 46 -19.35 10.77 12.85
N ALA A 47 -20.00 9.91 12.07
CA ALA A 47 -21.41 10.05 11.74
C ALA A 47 -22.29 10.07 13.01
N PHE A 48 -22.01 9.17 13.95
CA PHE A 48 -22.71 9.14 15.23
C PHE A 48 -22.44 10.40 16.07
N TRP A 49 -21.17 10.82 16.16
CA TRP A 49 -20.79 12.04 16.89
C TRP A 49 -21.47 13.30 16.32
N PHE A 50 -21.52 13.45 14.99
CA PHE A 50 -22.24 14.54 14.35
C PHE A 50 -23.74 14.50 14.61
N ALA A 51 -24.36 13.32 14.52
CA ALA A 51 -25.78 13.15 14.81
C ALA A 51 -26.10 13.55 16.26
N VAL A 52 -25.26 13.15 17.22
CA VAL A 52 -25.40 13.53 18.63
C VAL A 52 -25.23 15.04 18.80
N TRP A 53 -24.23 15.66 18.17
CA TRP A 53 -24.00 17.11 18.27
C TRP A 53 -25.18 17.93 17.77
N ILE A 54 -25.72 17.56 16.59
CA ILE A 54 -26.89 18.20 16.00
C ILE A 54 -28.11 18.02 16.92
N ALA A 55 -28.37 16.79 17.38
CA ALA A 55 -29.50 16.52 18.28
C ALA A 55 -29.44 17.33 19.58
N LEU A 56 -28.25 17.49 20.17
CA LEU A 56 -28.05 18.31 21.37
C LEU A 56 -28.32 19.80 21.10
N ASN A 57 -27.88 20.34 19.96
CA ASN A 57 -28.04 21.75 19.61
C ASN A 57 -29.43 22.11 19.05
N GLU A 58 -30.18 21.15 18.50
CA GLU A 58 -31.59 21.30 18.09
C GLU A 58 -32.58 21.34 19.27
N GLY A 59 -32.07 21.42 20.51
CA GLY A 59 -32.90 21.69 21.69
C GLY A 59 -33.36 20.46 22.45
N LEU A 60 -32.72 19.30 22.28
CA LEU A 60 -32.97 18.10 23.10
C LEU A 60 -32.75 18.34 24.60
N LEU A 61 -31.97 19.38 24.97
CA LEU A 61 -31.73 19.85 26.35
C LEU A 61 -32.44 21.18 26.70
N GLY A 62 -33.33 21.69 25.84
CA GLY A 62 -34.03 22.98 26.00
C GLY A 62 -33.25 24.20 25.47
N GLN A 63 -33.95 25.34 25.32
CA GLN A 63 -33.41 26.57 24.69
C GLN A 63 -32.19 27.19 25.40
N ALA A 64 -31.93 26.82 26.66
CA ALA A 64 -30.75 27.27 27.42
C ALA A 64 -29.48 26.44 27.14
N GLY A 65 -29.59 25.33 26.40
CA GLY A 65 -28.48 24.42 26.07
C GLY A 65 -27.94 24.55 24.65
N ILE A 66 -28.44 25.50 23.85
CA ILE A 66 -27.98 25.74 22.48
C ILE A 66 -26.66 26.52 22.53
N PHE A 67 -25.55 25.84 22.28
CA PHE A 67 -24.21 26.42 22.35
C PHE A 67 -23.56 26.61 20.96
N ASP A 68 -24.01 25.87 19.95
CA ASP A 68 -23.58 25.96 18.56
C ASP A 68 -24.80 26.01 17.62
N PRO A 69 -25.45 27.19 17.45
CA PRO A 69 -26.62 27.33 16.59
C PRO A 69 -26.29 27.05 15.12
N TYR A 70 -27.28 26.55 14.37
CA TYR A 70 -27.17 26.42 12.91
C TYR A 70 -26.74 27.77 12.30
N PRO A 71 -25.64 27.84 11.53
CA PRO A 71 -25.02 26.77 10.73
C PRO A 71 -23.85 25.96 11.38
N TYR A 72 -23.80 25.79 12.71
CA TYR A 72 -22.81 24.96 13.43
C TYR A 72 -21.34 25.40 13.22
N GLY A 73 -21.04 26.64 13.59
CA GLY A 73 -19.72 27.24 13.38
C GLY A 73 -18.61 26.54 14.19
N LEU A 74 -18.89 26.14 15.44
CA LEU A 74 -17.89 25.50 16.29
C LEU A 74 -17.58 24.08 15.81
N LEU A 75 -18.59 23.29 15.48
CA LEU A 75 -18.40 21.97 14.86
C LEU A 75 -17.55 22.09 13.61
N THR A 76 -17.91 23.00 12.70
CA THR A 76 -17.20 23.19 11.43
C THR A 76 -15.73 23.54 11.64
N MET A 77 -15.43 24.41 12.62
CA MET A 77 -14.07 24.80 12.96
C MET A 77 -13.25 23.61 13.50
N ILE A 78 -13.83 22.83 14.43
CA ILE A 78 -13.16 21.67 15.03
C ILE A 78 -12.86 20.61 13.95
N VAL A 79 -13.86 20.27 13.14
CA VAL A 79 -13.72 19.27 12.06
C VAL A 79 -12.69 19.71 11.03
N SER A 80 -12.67 21.00 10.67
CA SER A 80 -11.69 21.53 9.72
C SER A 80 -10.26 21.40 10.26
N LEU A 81 -10.05 21.71 11.54
CA LEU A 81 -8.75 21.55 12.18
C LEU A 81 -8.33 20.07 12.26
N GLU A 82 -9.25 19.19 12.65
CA GLU A 82 -9.02 17.74 12.69
C GLU A 82 -8.63 17.19 11.30
N ALA A 83 -9.35 17.61 10.25
CA ALA A 83 -9.07 17.19 8.88
C ALA A 83 -7.67 17.61 8.40
N ILE A 84 -7.18 18.80 8.79
CA ILE A 84 -5.80 19.25 8.49
C ILE A 84 -4.77 18.32 9.12
N PHE A 85 -4.95 17.96 10.40
CA PHE A 85 -4.05 17.03 11.09
C PHE A 85 -4.09 15.63 10.46
N LEU A 86 -5.28 15.10 10.18
CA LEU A 86 -5.44 13.80 9.52
C LEU A 86 -4.76 13.78 8.15
N SER A 87 -4.99 14.80 7.32
CA SER A 87 -4.35 14.93 6.02
C SER A 87 -2.82 14.95 6.13
N THR A 88 -2.29 15.64 7.14
CA THR A 88 -0.83 15.69 7.39
C THR A 88 -0.29 14.32 7.83
N PHE A 89 -0.97 13.60 8.72
CA PHE A 89 -0.56 12.25 9.13
C PHE A 89 -0.64 11.24 7.97
N VAL A 90 -1.67 11.34 7.14
CA VAL A 90 -1.81 10.56 5.91
C VAL A 90 -0.64 10.85 4.97
N MET A 91 -0.33 12.13 4.72
CA MET A 91 0.77 12.54 3.85
C MET A 91 2.14 12.04 4.35
N VAL A 92 2.40 12.12 5.65
CA VAL A 92 3.63 11.56 6.25
C VAL A 92 3.70 10.04 6.07
N SER A 93 2.59 9.33 6.28
CA SER A 93 2.55 7.87 6.07
C SER A 93 2.74 7.52 4.59
N GLN A 94 2.12 8.27 3.67
CA GLN A 94 2.28 8.11 2.23
C GLN A 94 3.70 8.36 1.77
N ASN A 95 4.35 9.46 2.19
CA ASN A 95 5.74 9.75 1.84
C ASN A 95 6.70 8.64 2.31
N ARG A 96 6.43 8.09 3.50
CA ARG A 96 7.18 6.94 4.02
C ARG A 96 6.92 5.67 3.21
N GLN A 97 5.68 5.38 2.82
CA GLN A 97 5.34 4.24 1.96
C GLN A 97 6.00 4.37 0.59
N ALA A 98 5.93 5.53 -0.06
CA ALA A 98 6.59 5.80 -1.33
C ALA A 98 8.11 5.59 -1.25
N THR A 99 8.76 6.03 -0.16
CA THR A 99 10.19 5.76 0.06
C THR A 99 10.47 4.26 0.14
N ARG A 100 9.60 3.48 0.79
CA ARG A 100 9.76 2.02 0.87
C ARG A 100 9.54 1.34 -0.47
N GLU A 101 8.55 1.79 -1.22
CA GLU A 101 8.26 1.29 -2.56
C GLU A 101 9.44 1.53 -3.51
N ASN A 102 10.07 2.72 -3.47
CA ASN A 102 11.27 3.01 -4.26
C ASN A 102 12.43 2.07 -3.93
N VAL A 103 12.77 1.91 -2.64
CA VAL A 103 13.83 0.98 -2.22
C VAL A 103 13.53 -0.46 -2.64
N ARG A 104 12.27 -0.87 -2.51
CA ARG A 104 11.85 -2.21 -2.92
C ARG A 104 11.98 -2.40 -4.44
N ALA A 105 11.60 -1.40 -5.23
CA ALA A 105 11.75 -1.45 -6.68
C ALA A 105 13.22 -1.59 -7.12
N ASP A 106 14.14 -0.90 -6.45
CA ASP A 106 15.58 -1.02 -6.72
C ASP A 106 16.10 -2.44 -6.41
N LEU A 107 15.67 -3.03 -5.29
CA LEU A 107 16.06 -4.39 -4.89
C LEU A 107 15.45 -5.48 -5.78
N ASP A 108 14.18 -5.30 -6.17
CA ASP A 108 13.50 -6.18 -7.13
C ASP A 108 14.20 -6.13 -8.49
N PHE A 109 14.63 -4.93 -8.94
CA PHE A 109 15.40 -4.76 -10.16
C PHE A 109 16.75 -5.50 -10.09
N GLU A 110 17.51 -5.34 -9.02
CA GLU A 110 18.80 -6.04 -8.85
C GLU A 110 18.62 -7.56 -8.83
N THR A 111 17.61 -8.05 -8.13
CA THR A 111 17.29 -9.48 -8.05
C THR A 111 16.90 -10.05 -9.41
N ASN A 112 16.09 -9.31 -10.16
CA ASN A 112 15.69 -9.70 -11.51
C ASN A 112 16.89 -9.75 -12.46
N LEU A 113 17.74 -8.72 -12.46
CA LEU A 113 18.95 -8.67 -13.27
C LEU A 113 19.90 -9.84 -12.95
N ARG A 114 20.10 -10.13 -11.67
CA ARG A 114 20.93 -11.27 -11.24
C ARG A 114 20.36 -12.59 -11.73
N SER A 115 19.05 -12.76 -11.65
CA SER A 115 18.36 -13.97 -12.12
C SER A 115 18.47 -14.14 -13.64
N GLU A 116 18.36 -13.04 -14.39
CA GLU A 116 18.55 -13.02 -15.85
C GLU A 116 19.98 -13.44 -16.23
N VAL A 117 20.99 -12.84 -15.59
CA VAL A 117 22.41 -13.19 -15.81
C VAL A 117 22.66 -14.67 -15.52
N TRP A 118 22.13 -15.18 -14.40
CA TRP A 118 22.32 -16.58 -14.02
C TRP A 118 21.63 -17.53 -15.02
N SER A 119 20.42 -17.18 -15.46
CA SER A 119 19.66 -17.94 -16.46
C SER A 119 20.38 -17.97 -17.81
N ALA A 120 20.90 -16.83 -18.26
CA ALA A 120 21.68 -16.75 -19.50
C ALA A 120 22.97 -17.57 -19.42
N HIS A 121 23.66 -17.52 -18.27
CA HIS A 121 24.88 -18.30 -18.06
C HIS A 121 24.61 -19.81 -18.10
N ILE A 122 23.54 -20.29 -17.47
CA ILE A 122 23.13 -21.69 -17.51
C ILE A 122 22.68 -22.10 -18.91
N GLY A 123 21.90 -21.26 -19.60
CA GLY A 123 21.51 -21.49 -20.98
C GLY A 123 22.71 -21.70 -21.88
N ALA A 124 23.72 -20.83 -21.79
CA ALA A 124 24.97 -20.96 -22.52
C ALA A 124 25.74 -22.23 -22.15
N ALA A 125 25.82 -22.59 -20.86
CA ALA A 125 26.48 -23.81 -20.40
C ALA A 125 25.80 -25.10 -20.89
N LEU A 126 24.48 -25.06 -21.10
CA LEU A 126 23.69 -26.15 -21.66
C LEU A 126 23.63 -26.13 -23.20
N GLY A 127 24.23 -25.12 -23.85
CA GLY A 127 24.19 -24.94 -25.30
C GLY A 127 22.83 -24.53 -25.85
N LEU A 128 21.94 -23.97 -25.00
CA LEU A 128 20.64 -23.45 -25.41
C LEU A 128 20.81 -22.09 -26.10
N ASP A 129 20.17 -21.89 -27.25
CA ASP A 129 20.09 -20.59 -27.92
C ASP A 129 18.98 -19.74 -27.26
N PRO A 130 19.30 -18.56 -26.69
CA PRO A 130 18.30 -17.66 -26.11
C PRO A 130 17.16 -17.32 -27.06
N ARG A 131 17.43 -17.23 -28.38
CA ARG A 131 16.42 -16.87 -29.39
C ARG A 131 15.35 -17.95 -29.53
N GLU A 132 15.73 -19.21 -29.39
CA GLU A 132 14.81 -20.35 -29.49
C GLU A 132 13.86 -20.36 -28.28
N VAL A 133 14.40 -20.11 -27.08
CA VAL A 133 13.61 -20.00 -25.85
C VAL A 133 12.63 -18.83 -25.94
N GLU A 134 13.06 -17.65 -26.39
CA GLU A 134 12.18 -16.50 -26.57
C GLU A 134 11.07 -16.75 -27.60
N GLN A 135 11.40 -17.38 -28.74
CA GLN A 135 10.41 -17.75 -29.74
C GLN A 135 9.36 -18.71 -29.16
N ARG A 136 9.80 -19.71 -28.38
CA ARG A 136 8.90 -20.67 -27.75
C ARG A 136 7.98 -20.01 -26.71
N VAL A 137 8.51 -19.07 -25.94
CA VAL A 137 7.71 -18.27 -24.98
C VAL A 137 6.67 -17.42 -25.72
N GLN A 138 7.04 -16.74 -26.80
CA GLN A 138 6.12 -15.94 -27.61
C GLN A 138 5.01 -16.79 -28.25
N GLU A 139 5.36 -17.95 -28.80
CA GLU A 139 4.41 -18.92 -29.34
C GLU A 139 3.39 -19.36 -28.27
N LEU A 140 3.87 -19.75 -27.08
CA LEU A 140 3.01 -20.16 -25.98
C LEU A 140 2.11 -19.02 -25.48
N LEU A 141 2.63 -17.78 -25.38
CA LEU A 141 1.83 -16.62 -24.95
C LEU A 141 0.73 -16.30 -25.96
N THR A 142 1.03 -16.33 -27.25
CA THR A 142 0.03 -16.10 -28.30
C THR A 142 -1.02 -17.20 -28.34
N GLU A 143 -0.62 -18.46 -28.19
CA GLU A 143 -1.53 -19.59 -28.10
C GLU A 143 -2.47 -19.48 -26.88
N ASN A 144 -1.91 -19.16 -25.71
CA ASN A 144 -2.70 -19.03 -24.47
C ASN A 144 -3.68 -17.87 -24.56
N ARG A 145 -3.24 -16.73 -25.13
CA ARG A 145 -4.11 -15.57 -25.38
C ARG A 145 -5.25 -15.91 -26.35
N ALA A 146 -4.98 -16.69 -27.39
CA ALA A 146 -6.01 -17.17 -28.32
C ALA A 146 -7.02 -18.11 -27.62
N LYS A 147 -6.55 -19.03 -26.78
CA LYS A 147 -7.41 -19.92 -25.97
C LYS A 147 -8.28 -19.15 -24.97
N MET A 148 -7.71 -18.16 -24.28
CA MET A 148 -8.44 -17.30 -23.34
C MET A 148 -9.55 -16.51 -24.03
N ASN A 149 -9.26 -15.93 -25.20
CA ASN A 149 -10.24 -15.19 -25.99
C ASN A 149 -11.36 -16.11 -26.53
N ALA A 150 -11.02 -17.31 -27.00
CA ALA A 150 -11.99 -18.30 -27.47
C ALA A 150 -12.85 -18.87 -26.33
N GLY A 151 -12.32 -18.98 -25.12
CA GLY A 151 -13.03 -19.41 -23.91
C GLY A 151 -14.04 -18.35 -23.44
N ALA A 152 -13.62 -17.09 -23.38
CA ALA A 152 -14.50 -15.97 -23.00
C ALA A 152 -15.70 -15.80 -23.95
N GLN A 153 -15.54 -16.18 -25.23
CA GLN A 153 -16.59 -16.06 -26.25
C GLN A 153 -17.58 -17.24 -26.29
N LYS A 154 -17.27 -18.37 -25.63
CA LYS A 154 -18.19 -19.53 -25.51
C LYS A 154 -19.07 -19.50 -24.25
N THR A 155 -18.77 -18.62 -23.30
CA THR A 155 -19.50 -18.46 -22.03
C THR A 155 -20.49 -17.30 -22.03
N SER A 156 -20.57 -16.54 -23.13
CA SER A 156 -21.58 -15.53 -23.40
C SER A 156 -22.58 -16.02 -24.44
#